data_AF-A0A415UDQ7-F1
#
_entry.id   AF-A0A415UDQ7-F1
#
_cell.length_a   1.000
_cell.length_b   1.000
_cell.length_c   1.000
_cell.angle_alpha   90.00
_cell.angle_beta   90.00
_cell.angle_gamma   90.00
#
_symmetry.space_group_name_H-M   'P 1'
#
loop_
_entity.id
_entity.type
_entity.pdbx_description
1 polymer ?
#
loop_
_entity_poly.entity_id
_entity_poly.type
_entity_poly.pdbx_seq_one_letter_code
_entity_poly.pdbx_strand_id
1 'polypeptide(L)'
;MIKNDSAYFKNIFHIGDMHLDHVFFEFEYEPIIFTCTDSNNSLYLCLCSEIRYVQRWIITKTDINILRQLVYKKIDISSAFLMSSELYVVERNLEGKENSRIVNHDNIDRLDLPKENTFLKCNLSDAENYLNKTSFCFRKKETNSLAAHTSNESGSREQRLSTK
;
A
#
# COMPACT_ATOMS: atom_id res chain seq x y z
N MET A 1 1.53 20.56 6.99
CA MET A 1 2.07 19.61 6.00
C MET A 1 1.22 19.74 4.76
N ILE A 2 1.80 20.23 3.66
CA ILE A 2 1.10 20.34 2.38
C ILE A 2 1.02 18.91 1.84
N LYS A 3 -0.20 18.34 1.78
CA LYS A 3 -0.43 17.15 0.96
C LYS A 3 -0.28 17.61 -0.48
N ASN A 4 0.67 17.04 -1.20
CA ASN A 4 0.70 17.20 -2.64
C ASN A 4 -0.48 16.38 -3.16
N ASP A 5 -1.58 17.03 -3.56
CA ASP A 5 -2.83 16.39 -4.04
C ASP A 5 -2.68 15.70 -5.41
N SER A 6 -1.43 15.49 -5.88
CA SER A 6 -1.19 14.73 -7.09
C SER A 6 -0.99 13.26 -6.74
N ALA A 7 -1.84 12.40 -7.32
CA ALA A 7 -1.63 10.97 -7.32
C ALA A 7 -0.22 10.63 -7.85
N TYR A 8 0.43 9.65 -7.21
CA TYR A 8 1.72 9.12 -7.64
C TYR A 8 1.54 8.14 -8.82
N PHE A 9 0.48 7.33 -8.75
CA PHE A 9 -0.01 6.52 -9.87
C PHE A 9 -1.46 6.87 -10.17
N LYS A 10 -1.82 6.92 -11.45
CA LYS A 10 -3.16 7.28 -11.90
C LYS A 10 -3.88 6.08 -12.50
N ASN A 11 -5.15 5.91 -12.15
CA ASN A 11 -6.06 4.91 -12.73
C ASN A 11 -5.47 3.50 -12.79
N ILE A 12 -4.86 3.04 -11.68
CA ILE A 12 -4.38 1.66 -11.60
C ILE A 12 -5.58 0.71 -11.71
N PHE A 13 -5.47 -0.29 -12.59
CA PHE A 13 -6.55 -1.23 -12.88
C PHE A 13 -7.10 -1.84 -11.58
N HIS A 14 -8.42 -1.76 -11.37
CA HIS A 14 -9.14 -2.18 -10.14
C HIS A 14 -8.78 -1.49 -8.81
N ILE A 15 -7.79 -0.58 -8.76
CA ILE A 15 -7.44 0.18 -7.55
C ILE A 15 -7.87 1.65 -7.66
N GLY A 16 -7.64 2.27 -8.82
CA GLY A 16 -7.78 3.72 -9.03
C GLY A 16 -6.49 4.48 -8.72
N ASP A 17 -6.62 5.72 -8.28
CA ASP A 17 -5.49 6.59 -7.98
C ASP A 17 -4.81 6.19 -6.66
N MET A 18 -3.47 6.20 -6.67
CA MET A 18 -2.65 5.86 -5.51
C MET A 18 -1.71 7.02 -5.16
N HIS A 19 -1.57 7.29 -3.88
CA HIS A 19 -0.76 8.38 -3.35
C HIS A 19 0.44 7.83 -2.59
N LEU A 20 1.61 8.43 -2.82
CA LEU A 20 2.83 8.09 -2.10
C LEU A 20 2.62 8.31 -0.59
N ASP A 21 2.91 7.28 0.21
CA ASP A 21 2.70 7.28 1.65
C ASP A 21 4.03 7.39 2.41
N HIS A 22 4.95 6.45 2.18
CA HIS A 22 6.27 6.45 2.82
C HIS A 22 7.34 5.81 1.94
N VAL A 23 8.52 6.42 1.87
CA VAL A 23 9.69 5.91 1.11
C VAL A 23 10.66 5.23 2.08
N PHE A 24 10.88 3.93 1.90
CA PHE A 24 11.85 3.17 2.71
C PHE A 24 13.25 3.23 2.14
N PHE A 25 13.37 3.27 0.81
CA PHE A 25 14.65 3.27 0.12
C PHE A 25 14.55 4.07 -1.18
N GLU A 26 15.52 4.95 -1.37
CA GLU A 26 15.67 5.80 -2.55
C GLU A 26 17.04 5.56 -3.22
N PHE A 27 17.09 5.77 -4.53
CA PHE A 27 18.32 5.77 -5.30
C PHE A 27 18.29 6.97 -6.25
N GLU A 28 19.30 7.83 -6.18
CA GLU A 28 19.36 9.07 -6.98
C GLU A 28 18.07 9.91 -6.88
N TYR A 29 17.51 10.02 -5.67
CA TYR A 29 16.25 10.71 -5.37
C TYR A 29 14.98 10.05 -5.91
N GLU A 30 15.07 8.88 -6.54
CA GLU A 30 13.92 8.10 -6.99
C GLU A 30 13.49 7.08 -5.93
N PRO A 31 12.20 7.01 -5.55
CA PRO A 31 11.69 5.97 -4.66
C PRO A 31 11.83 4.57 -5.28
N ILE A 32 12.62 3.71 -4.64
CA ILE A 32 12.83 2.33 -5.09
C ILE A 32 11.95 1.36 -4.31
N ILE A 33 11.92 1.47 -2.97
CA ILE A 33 10.99 0.72 -2.12
C ILE A 33 10.18 1.71 -1.31
N PHE A 34 8.87 1.69 -1.49
CA PHE A 34 7.97 2.65 -0.87
C PHE A 34 6.59 2.05 -0.70
N THR A 35 5.72 2.79 -0.01
CA THR A 35 4.32 2.46 0.14
C THR A 35 3.45 3.51 -0.49
N CYS A 36 2.30 3.07 -0.97
CA CYS A 36 1.23 3.93 -1.43
C CYS A 36 -0.08 3.59 -0.74
N THR A 37 -1.01 4.54 -0.74
CA THR A 37 -2.39 4.34 -0.31
C THR A 37 -3.38 4.68 -1.42
N ASP A 38 -4.46 3.90 -1.51
CA ASP A 38 -5.61 4.24 -2.37
C ASP A 38 -6.62 5.15 -1.64
N SER A 39 -7.70 5.51 -2.32
CA SER A 39 -8.80 6.32 -1.77
C SER A 39 -9.51 5.66 -0.58
N ASN A 40 -9.44 4.32 -0.47
CA ASN A 40 -9.98 3.55 0.64
C ASN A 40 -8.99 3.43 1.82
N ASN A 41 -7.78 4.00 1.71
CA ASN A 41 -6.66 3.82 2.62
C ASN A 41 -6.15 2.36 2.71
N SER A 42 -6.36 1.55 1.67
CA SER A 42 -5.64 0.28 1.55
C SER A 42 -4.16 0.57 1.35
N LEU A 43 -3.31 -0.23 1.97
CA LEU A 43 -1.86 -0.06 1.92
C LEU A 43 -1.25 -0.99 0.87
N TYR A 44 -0.31 -0.44 0.10
CA TYR A 44 0.40 -1.17 -0.96
C TYR A 44 1.89 -0.99 -0.80
N LEU A 45 2.65 -2.07 -0.99
CA LEU A 45 4.10 -2.05 -1.09
C LEU A 45 4.47 -1.95 -2.57
N CYS A 46 5.33 -1.00 -2.90
CA CYS A 46 5.76 -0.69 -4.26
C CYS A 46 7.26 -0.88 -4.37
N LEU A 47 7.69 -1.53 -5.45
CA LEU A 47 9.08 -1.71 -5.85
C LEU A 47 9.24 -1.11 -7.24
N CYS A 48 10.19 -0.20 -7.43
CA CYS A 48 10.65 0.19 -8.75
C CYS A 48 11.68 -0.82 -9.26
N SER A 49 11.36 -1.56 -10.32
CA SER A 49 12.21 -2.64 -10.86
C SER A 49 13.07 -2.22 -12.06
N GLU A 50 12.65 -1.20 -12.81
CA GLU A 50 13.42 -0.61 -13.91
C GLU A 50 13.18 0.90 -13.94
N ILE A 51 14.23 1.68 -14.20
CA ILE A 51 14.20 3.16 -14.20
C ILE A 51 14.84 3.79 -15.44
N ARG A 52 15.52 3.02 -16.30
CA ARG A 52 16.38 3.57 -17.36
C ARG A 52 15.63 3.99 -18.62
N TYR A 53 14.83 3.10 -19.18
CA TYR A 53 14.16 3.32 -20.49
C TYR A 53 12.64 3.37 -20.36
N VAL A 54 12.12 2.60 -19.42
CA VAL A 54 10.74 2.60 -18.94
C VAL A 54 10.84 2.63 -17.42
N GLN A 55 9.92 3.32 -16.76
CA GLN A 55 9.79 3.14 -15.34
C GLN A 55 8.80 2.00 -15.10
N ARG A 56 9.25 0.94 -14.43
CA ARG A 56 8.42 -0.20 -14.07
C ARG A 56 8.32 -0.34 -12.57
N TRP A 57 7.11 -0.58 -12.08
CA TRP A 57 6.87 -0.92 -10.69
C TRP A 57 6.12 -2.22 -10.55
N ILE A 58 6.51 -2.98 -9.53
CA ILE A 58 5.76 -4.11 -9.01
C ILE A 58 5.08 -3.63 -7.73
N ILE A 59 3.78 -3.86 -7.62
CA ILE A 59 2.96 -3.38 -6.51
C ILE A 59 2.20 -4.59 -5.94
N THR A 60 2.19 -4.72 -4.63
CA THR A 60 1.40 -5.72 -3.92
C THR A 60 0.59 -5.07 -2.81
N LYS A 61 -0.59 -5.60 -2.51
CA LYS A 61 -1.32 -5.19 -1.30
C LYS A 61 -0.54 -5.66 -0.08
N THR A 62 -0.45 -4.82 0.95
CA THR A 62 0.34 -5.13 2.15
C THR A 62 -0.39 -4.67 3.40
N ASP A 63 0.18 -5.01 4.55
CA ASP A 63 -0.26 -4.55 5.86
C ASP A 63 0.93 -4.24 6.76
N ILE A 64 0.64 -3.65 7.93
CA ILE A 64 1.65 -3.24 8.88
C ILE A 64 2.47 -4.41 9.44
N ASN A 65 1.89 -5.62 9.54
CA ASN A 65 2.60 -6.78 10.01
C ASN A 65 3.65 -7.25 8.98
N ILE A 66 3.30 -7.29 7.69
CA ILE A 66 4.24 -7.59 6.61
C ILE A 66 5.34 -6.53 6.57
N LEU A 67 4.98 -5.24 6.63
CA LEU A 67 5.97 -4.15 6.63
C LEU A 67 6.91 -4.22 7.84
N ARG A 68 6.41 -4.56 9.03
CA ARG A 68 7.27 -4.81 10.21
C ARG A 68 8.26 -5.95 9.96
N GLN A 69 7.79 -7.06 9.39
CA GLN A 69 8.69 -8.17 9.08
C GLN A 69 9.77 -7.77 8.07
N LEU A 70 9.41 -6.96 7.07
CA LEU A 70 10.36 -6.44 6.08
C LEU A 70 11.39 -5.48 6.70
N VAL A 71 10.94 -4.50 7.49
CA VAL A 71 11.80 -3.50 8.16
C VAL A 71 12.76 -4.15 9.15
N TYR A 72 12.29 -5.14 9.92
CA TYR A 72 13.13 -5.89 10.86
C TYR A 72 13.89 -7.07 10.22
N LYS A 73 13.91 -7.14 8.87
CA LYS A 73 14.67 -8.15 8.11
C LYS A 73 14.31 -9.59 8.48
N LYS A 74 13.05 -9.84 8.85
CA LYS A 74 12.49 -11.18 9.10
C LYS A 74 12.11 -11.89 7.81
N ILE A 75 11.72 -11.12 6.80
CA ILE A 75 11.49 -11.57 5.43
C ILE A 75 12.32 -10.71 4.48
N ASP A 76 12.72 -11.28 3.35
CA ASP A 76 13.35 -10.51 2.28
C ASP A 76 12.30 -9.77 1.44
N ILE A 77 12.77 -8.85 0.57
CA ILE A 77 11.89 -8.03 -0.25
C ILE A 77 11.03 -8.91 -1.17
N SER A 78 11.63 -9.88 -1.86
CA SER A 78 10.93 -10.77 -2.80
C SER A 78 9.78 -11.50 -2.10
N SER A 79 10.04 -12.08 -0.93
CA SER A 79 9.06 -12.78 -0.10
C SER A 79 7.88 -11.87 0.24
N ALA A 80 8.11 -10.62 0.62
CA ALA A 80 7.04 -9.67 0.92
C ALA A 80 6.10 -9.42 -0.27
N PHE A 81 6.62 -9.40 -1.50
CA PHE A 81 5.79 -9.28 -2.70
C PHE A 81 4.98 -10.54 -2.96
N LEU A 82 5.59 -11.72 -2.76
CA LEU A 82 5.00 -13.00 -3.13
C LEU A 82 4.04 -13.59 -2.09
N MET A 83 3.83 -12.93 -0.95
CA MET A 83 2.80 -13.30 0.03
C MET A 83 1.37 -13.04 -0.47
N SER A 84 1.20 -12.11 -1.42
CA SER A 84 -0.07 -11.92 -2.13
C SER A 84 -0.11 -12.79 -3.38
N SER A 85 -1.28 -13.36 -3.70
CA SER A 85 -1.48 -14.08 -4.96
C SER A 85 -1.54 -13.14 -6.17
N GLU A 86 -1.95 -11.89 -5.95
CA GLU A 86 -2.10 -10.88 -6.99
C GLU A 86 -1.09 -9.74 -6.82
N LEU A 87 -0.43 -9.41 -7.92
CA LEU A 87 0.50 -8.31 -8.08
C LEU A 87 0.00 -7.37 -9.19
N TYR A 88 0.38 -6.11 -9.12
CA TYR A 88 0.18 -5.15 -10.18
C TYR A 88 1.52 -4.78 -10.78
N VAL A 89 1.61 -4.80 -12.10
CA VAL A 89 2.74 -4.26 -12.85
C VAL A 89 2.30 -2.95 -13.45
N VAL A 90 3.02 -1.88 -13.13
CA VAL A 90 2.80 -0.53 -13.66
C VAL A 90 3.99 -0.16 -14.51
N GLU A 91 3.75 0.35 -15.71
CA GLU A 91 4.79 0.84 -16.61
C GLU A 91 4.46 2.25 -17.06
N ARG A 92 5.44 3.15 -16.94
CA ARG A 92 5.37 4.53 -17.45
C ARG A 92 6.40 4.72 -18.55
N ASN A 93 5.95 5.11 -19.73
CA ASN A 93 6.83 5.40 -20.86
C ASN A 93 7.46 6.81 -20.73
N LEU A 94 8.37 7.17 -21.65
CA LEU A 94 9.05 8.47 -21.67
C LEU A 94 8.12 9.67 -21.91
N GLU A 95 6.91 9.43 -22.43
CA GLU A 95 5.87 10.46 -22.62
C GLU A 95 5.02 10.65 -21.35
N GLY A 96 5.30 9.90 -20.28
CA GLY A 96 4.55 9.94 -19.03
C GLY A 96 3.25 9.14 -19.04
N LYS A 97 2.98 8.36 -20.09
CA LYS A 97 1.79 7.50 -20.16
C LYS A 97 1.99 6.26 -19.31
N GLU A 98 1.06 6.07 -18.36
CA GLU A 98 1.01 4.92 -17.47
C GLU A 98 0.07 3.85 -18.01
N ASN A 99 0.49 2.59 -17.91
CA ASN A 99 -0.38 1.43 -18.08
C ASN A 99 -0.19 0.51 -16.88
N SER A 100 -1.24 -0.21 -16.50
CA SER A 100 -1.19 -1.17 -15.41
C SER A 100 -1.90 -2.47 -15.77
N ARG A 101 -1.41 -3.57 -15.22
CA ARG A 101 -1.99 -4.92 -15.39
C ARG A 101 -1.83 -5.73 -14.12
N ILE A 102 -2.75 -6.67 -13.91
CA ILE A 102 -2.63 -7.67 -12.82
C ILE A 102 -1.83 -8.86 -13.32
N VAL A 103 -1.02 -9.42 -12.43
CA VAL A 103 -0.22 -10.63 -12.64
C VAL A 103 -0.35 -11.50 -11.42
N ASN A 104 -0.55 -12.80 -11.62
CA ASN A 104 -0.45 -13.77 -10.53
C ASN A 104 1.02 -13.90 -10.11
N HIS A 105 1.28 -14.00 -8.80
CA HIS A 105 2.64 -14.07 -8.26
C HIS A 105 3.50 -15.25 -8.77
N ASP A 106 2.89 -16.32 -9.30
CA ASP A 106 3.58 -17.43 -9.95
C ASP A 106 4.10 -17.06 -11.36
N ASN A 107 3.50 -16.05 -11.98
CA ASN A 107 3.75 -15.62 -13.36
C ASN A 107 4.54 -14.30 -13.45
N ILE A 108 5.00 -13.74 -12.33
CA ILE A 108 5.85 -12.55 -12.34
C ILE A 108 7.26 -12.90 -12.82
N ASP A 109 7.87 -12.02 -13.62
CA ASP A 109 9.28 -12.16 -13.96
C ASP A 109 10.13 -12.01 -12.69
N ARG A 110 10.89 -13.05 -12.35
CA ARG A 110 11.77 -13.05 -11.17
C ARG A 110 12.90 -12.03 -11.30
N LEU A 111 13.23 -11.58 -12.52
CA LEU A 111 14.19 -10.51 -12.76
C LEU A 111 13.65 -9.13 -12.37
N ASP A 112 12.32 -8.96 -12.29
CA ASP A 112 11.70 -7.73 -11.79
C ASP A 112 11.70 -7.65 -10.25
N LEU A 113 12.09 -8.72 -9.55
CA LEU A 113 12.19 -8.76 -8.10
C LEU A 113 13.65 -8.77 -7.64
N PRO A 114 13.97 -8.23 -6.45
CA PRO A 114 15.28 -8.40 -5.85
C PRO A 114 15.57 -9.89 -5.66
N LYS A 115 16.85 -10.26 -5.76
CA LYS A 115 17.28 -11.63 -5.47
C LYS A 115 16.78 -12.06 -4.09
N GLU A 116 16.41 -13.33 -3.95
CA GLU A 116 16.11 -13.93 -2.64
C GLU A 116 17.22 -13.63 -1.63
N ASN A 117 16.84 -13.47 -0.37
CA ASN A 117 17.70 -13.02 0.73
C ASN A 117 18.23 -11.57 0.58
N THR A 118 17.67 -10.76 -0.32
CA THR A 118 17.91 -9.31 -0.34
C THR A 118 16.99 -8.62 0.65
N PHE A 119 17.56 -8.21 1.79
CA PHE A 119 16.83 -7.51 2.84
C PHE A 119 16.77 -6.00 2.62
N LEU A 120 15.68 -5.39 3.08
CA LEU A 120 15.48 -3.94 3.01
C LEU A 120 16.59 -3.19 3.77
N LYS A 121 17.19 -2.21 3.08
CA LYS A 121 18.08 -1.21 3.68
C LYS A 121 17.30 0.11 3.76
N CYS A 122 16.95 0.52 4.97
CA CYS A 122 16.21 1.75 5.22
C CYS A 122 16.73 2.44 6.49
N ASN A 123 16.31 3.68 6.71
CA ASN A 123 16.48 4.35 8.00
C ASN A 123 15.51 3.72 9.01
N LEU A 124 16.04 2.90 9.91
CA LEU A 124 15.21 2.13 10.85
C LEU A 124 14.35 3.03 11.76
N SER A 125 14.89 4.14 12.26
CA SER A 125 14.16 5.06 13.13
C SER A 125 12.98 5.71 12.40
N ASP A 126 13.20 6.14 11.16
CA ASP A 126 12.14 6.72 10.33
C ASP A 126 11.06 5.68 9.97
N ALA A 127 11.48 4.48 9.56
CA ALA A 127 10.58 3.37 9.28
C ALA A 127 9.75 2.97 10.51
N GLU A 128 10.35 2.91 11.70
CA GLU A 128 9.63 2.61 12.95
C GLU A 128 8.61 3.71 13.30
N ASN A 129 8.99 4.97 13.12
CA ASN A 129 8.08 6.11 13.33
C ASN A 129 6.87 6.02 12.40
N TYR A 130 7.08 5.68 11.13
CA TYR A 130 6.01 5.44 10.17
C TYR A 130 5.11 4.27 10.62
N LEU A 131 5.69 3.10 10.89
CA LEU A 131 4.94 1.90 11.30
C LEU A 131 4.08 2.16 12.54
N ASN A 132 4.61 2.87 13.53
CA ASN A 132 3.89 3.17 14.78
C ASN A 132 2.76 4.18 14.57
N LYS A 133 2.98 5.25 13.78
CA LYS A 133 1.94 6.23 13.42
C LYS A 133 0.80 5.54 12.66
N THR A 134 1.14 4.72 11.67
CA THR A 134 0.16 4.05 10.81
C THR A 134 -0.65 3.01 11.60
N SER A 135 -0.01 2.22 12.47
CA SER A 135 -0.68 1.29 13.39
C SER A 135 -1.76 1.97 14.24
N PHE A 136 -1.46 3.16 14.75
CA PHE A 136 -2.37 3.92 15.59
C PHE A 136 -3.57 4.49 14.80
N CYS A 137 -3.33 4.94 13.56
CA CYS A 137 -4.39 5.42 12.68
C CYS A 137 -5.38 4.31 12.28
N PHE A 138 -4.91 3.10 11.97
CA PHE A 138 -5.78 1.98 11.64
C PHE A 138 -6.63 1.53 12.84
N ARG A 139 -6.04 1.42 14.04
CA ARG A 139 -6.78 1.08 15.26
C ARG A 139 -7.90 2.08 15.59
N LYS A 140 -7.65 3.38 15.41
CA LYS A 140 -8.67 4.42 15.63
C LYS A 140 -9.84 4.32 14.65
N LYS A 141 -9.59 3.94 13.41
CA LYS A 141 -10.64 3.79 12.40
C LYS A 141 -11.54 2.59 12.71
N GLU A 142 -10.97 1.46 13.15
CA GLU A 142 -11.74 0.29 13.59
C GLU A 142 -12.64 0.61 14.80
N THR A 143 -12.10 1.29 15.81
CA THR A 143 -12.91 1.67 16.99
C THR A 143 -14.05 2.64 16.64
N ASN A 144 -13.82 3.54 15.69
CA ASN A 144 -14.84 4.50 15.25
C ASN A 144 -15.91 3.87 14.36
N SER A 145 -15.55 2.90 13.50
CA SER A 145 -16.53 2.16 12.70
C SER A 145 -17.40 1.26 13.58
N LEU A 146 -16.81 0.55 14.54
CA LEU A 146 -17.54 -0.25 15.55
C LEU A 146 -18.53 0.62 16.35
N ALA A 147 -18.13 1.81 16.79
CA ALA A 147 -19.01 2.73 17.52
C ALA A 147 -20.16 3.29 16.64
N ALA A 148 -19.93 3.53 15.36
CA ALA A 148 -20.94 3.98 14.41
C ALA A 148 -21.99 2.90 14.08
N HIS A 149 -21.61 1.62 14.11
CA HIS A 149 -22.56 0.52 13.94
C HIS A 149 -23.44 0.32 15.19
N THR A 150 -22.90 0.48 16.41
CA THR A 150 -23.68 0.33 17.65
C THR A 150 -24.70 1.45 17.88
N SER A 151 -24.50 2.62 17.28
CA SER A 151 -25.42 3.77 17.43
C SER A 151 -26.61 3.74 16.47
N ASN A 152 -26.59 2.89 15.44
CA ASN A 152 -27.71 2.70 14.50
C ASN A 152 -28.72 1.62 14.92
N GLU A 153 -28.39 0.74 15.87
CA GLU A 153 -29.34 -0.29 16.35
C GLU A 153 -30.21 0.18 17.52
N SER A 154 -29.84 1.25 18.22
CA SER A 154 -30.62 1.78 19.35
C SER A 154 -31.80 2.69 18.95
N GLY A 155 -31.98 2.98 17.66
CA GLY A 155 -32.97 3.95 17.16
C GLY A 155 -34.32 3.38 16.66
N SER A 156 -34.53 2.06 16.66
CA SER A 156 -35.70 1.43 15.98
C SER A 156 -36.73 0.74 16.89
N ARG A 157 -36.77 1.07 18.18
CA ARG A 157 -37.83 0.59 19.09
C ARG A 157 -38.43 1.73 19.90
N GLU A 158 -39.31 2.51 19.28
CA GLU A 158 -40.44 3.15 19.96
C GLU A 158 -41.32 3.86 18.94
N GLN A 159 -42.40 3.19 18.51
CA GLN A 159 -43.71 3.79 18.18
C GLN A 159 -44.66 2.67 17.72
N ARG A 160 -45.26 1.99 18.69
CA ARG A 160 -46.58 1.36 18.55
C ARG A 160 -47.34 1.59 19.85
N LEU A 161 -48.65 1.79 19.71
CA LEU A 161 -49.66 2.19 20.70
C LEU A 161 -49.68 3.71 20.96
N SER A 162 -50.78 4.44 20.82
CA SER A 162 -52.19 4.08 20.97
C SER A 162 -53.09 5.05 20.20
N THR A 163 -54.10 4.53 19.50
CA THR A 163 -55.25 5.31 19.01
C THR A 163 -56.49 4.78 19.71
N LYS A 164 -57.06 5.57 20.62
CA LYS A 164 -58.48 5.59 20.98
C LYS A 164 -58.83 6.97 21.47
#